data_AF-A0A416VWG7-F1
#
_entry.id   AF-A0A416VWG7-F1
#
_cell.length_a   1.000
_cell.length_b   1.000
_cell.length_c   1.000
_cell.angle_alpha   90.00
_cell.angle_beta   90.00
_cell.angle_gamma   90.00
#
_symmetry.space_group_name_H-M   'P 1'
#
loop_
_entity.id
_entity.type
_entity.pdbx_description
1 polymer ?
#
loop_
_entity_poly.entity_id
_entity_poly.type
_entity_poly.pdbx_seq_one_letter_code
_entity_poly.pdbx_strand_id
1 'polypeptide(L)'
;MRDWMDLNGDGEIDSSEMMFAEEMLCTSREEHEALFGDAGDFEDDTKDDLEIDAMAAGLDIGELELMDSDDRAEALEEAGLDPDDYDLD
;
A
#
# COMPACT_ATOMS: atom_id res chain seq x y z
N MET A 1 5.04 10.18 29.50
CA MET A 1 4.86 9.42 28.25
C MET A 1 3.73 10.15 27.55
N ARG A 2 3.91 10.52 26.28
CA ARG A 2 2.83 11.17 25.54
C ARG A 2 1.85 10.05 25.18
N ASP A 3 0.57 10.24 25.47
CA ASP A 3 -0.44 9.29 25.06
C ASP A 3 -0.41 9.25 23.53
N TRP A 4 -0.17 8.08 22.96
CA TRP A 4 0.05 7.94 21.51
C TRP A 4 -1.22 8.24 20.69
N MET A 5 -2.37 8.24 21.36
CA MET A 5 -3.69 8.57 20.85
C MET A 5 -4.06 10.06 21.02
N ASP A 6 -3.34 10.81 21.85
CA ASP A 6 -3.54 12.26 22.02
C ASP A 6 -2.71 13.00 20.96
N LEU A 7 -3.31 13.13 19.77
CA LEU A 7 -2.69 13.71 18.58
C LEU A 7 -2.56 15.23 18.70
N ASN A 8 -3.52 15.87 19.38
CA ASN A 8 -3.60 17.31 19.51
C ASN A 8 -2.85 17.85 20.75
N GLY A 9 -2.51 16.98 21.71
CA GLY A 9 -1.77 17.29 22.93
C GLY A 9 -2.59 17.97 24.03
N ASP A 10 -3.91 17.86 23.99
CA ASP A 10 -4.82 18.42 24.99
C ASP A 10 -4.98 17.53 26.24
N GLY A 11 -4.47 16.29 26.15
CA GLY A 11 -4.51 15.31 27.24
C GLY A 11 -5.86 14.61 27.39
N GLU A 12 -6.78 14.79 26.47
CA GLU A 12 -8.01 14.03 26.32
C GLU A 12 -7.90 13.12 25.08
N ILE A 13 -8.83 12.16 24.92
CA ILE A 13 -8.94 11.41 23.66
C ILE A 13 -10.31 11.75 23.09
N ASP A 14 -10.30 12.56 22.05
CA ASP A 14 -11.53 12.98 21.36
C ASP A 14 -12.09 11.86 20.47
N SER A 15 -13.36 11.98 20.07
CA SER A 15 -13.99 11.05 19.13
C SER A 15 -13.24 10.94 17.80
N SER A 16 -12.61 12.03 17.36
CA SER A 16 -11.77 12.02 16.16
C SER A 16 -10.48 11.23 16.37
N GLU A 17 -9.86 11.33 17.54
CA GLU A 17 -8.65 10.59 17.89
C GLU A 17 -8.94 9.10 18.09
N MET A 18 -10.11 8.75 18.65
CA MET A 18 -10.58 7.37 18.70
C MET A 18 -10.78 6.78 17.30
N MET A 19 -11.38 7.56 16.39
CA MET A 19 -11.60 7.13 15.00
C MET A 19 -10.28 6.82 14.28
N PHE A 20 -9.27 7.67 14.42
CA PHE A 20 -7.93 7.43 13.87
C PHE A 20 -7.23 6.21 14.50
N ALA A 21 -7.40 6.01 15.80
CA ALA A 21 -6.85 4.83 16.46
C ALA A 21 -7.55 3.54 16.01
N GLU A 22 -8.85 3.60 15.73
CA GLU A 22 -9.64 2.48 15.21
C GLU A 22 -9.27 2.15 13.77
N GLU A 23 -9.00 3.17 12.95
CA GLU A 23 -8.44 3.02 11.60
C GLU A 23 -7.06 2.32 11.63
N MET A 24 -6.13 2.77 12.49
CA MET A 24 -4.80 2.14 12.62
C MET A 24 -4.83 0.72 13.22
N LEU A 25 -5.90 0.34 13.92
CA LEU A 25 -6.08 -1.02 14.44
C LEU A 25 -6.76 -1.95 13.44
N CYS A 26 -7.27 -1.41 12.32
CA CYS A 26 -7.85 -2.21 11.27
C CYS A 26 -6.74 -3.02 10.58
N THR A 27 -6.89 -4.34 10.56
CA THR A 27 -5.87 -5.26 10.02
C THR A 27 -6.33 -5.92 8.72
N SER A 28 -7.49 -5.53 8.19
CA SER A 28 -8.08 -6.15 7.01
C SER A 28 -9.03 -5.20 6.30
N ARG A 29 -8.94 -5.16 4.96
CA ARG A 29 -9.83 -4.40 4.07
C ARG A 29 -11.31 -4.57 4.40
N GLU A 30 -11.74 -5.81 4.62
CA GLU A 30 -13.15 -6.15 4.82
C GLU A 30 -13.73 -5.54 6.11
N GLU A 31 -12.90 -5.41 7.16
CA GLU A 31 -13.28 -4.71 8.40
C GLU A 31 -13.29 -3.19 8.18
N HIS A 32 -12.34 -2.66 7.41
CA HIS A 32 -12.24 -1.23 7.10
C HIS A 32 -13.43 -0.76 6.25
N GLU A 33 -13.78 -1.50 5.20
CA GLU A 33 -14.97 -1.22 4.38
C GLU A 33 -16.27 -1.30 5.20
N ALA A 34 -16.36 -2.25 6.14
CA ALA A 34 -17.55 -2.39 6.98
C ALA A 34 -17.71 -1.25 8.00
N LEU A 35 -16.60 -0.73 8.56
CA LEU A 35 -16.61 0.35 9.55
C LEU A 35 -16.61 1.75 8.93
N PHE A 36 -15.82 1.97 7.87
CA PHE A 36 -15.56 3.29 7.29
C PHE A 36 -16.18 3.48 5.90
N GLY A 37 -16.62 2.40 5.24
CA GLY A 37 -17.26 2.46 3.92
C GLY A 37 -16.29 2.62 2.76
N ASP A 38 -14.99 2.44 3.01
CA ASP A 38 -13.89 2.53 2.06
C ASP A 38 -12.82 1.50 2.39
N ALA A 39 -12.02 1.08 1.41
CA ALA A 39 -10.95 0.09 1.61
C ALA A 39 -9.80 0.61 2.48
N GLY A 40 -9.68 1.92 2.69
CA GLY A 40 -8.53 2.52 3.36
C GLY A 40 -7.26 2.33 2.53
N ASP A 41 -6.11 2.22 3.19
CA ASP A 41 -4.81 1.91 2.57
C ASP A 41 -4.68 0.43 2.13
N PHE A 42 -5.80 -0.30 2.05
CA PHE A 42 -5.87 -1.66 1.54
C PHE A 42 -6.47 -1.71 0.12
N GLU A 43 -6.46 -0.60 -0.62
CA GLU A 43 -6.93 -0.56 -1.99
C GLU A 43 -6.17 -1.60 -2.84
N ASP A 44 -6.92 -2.31 -3.68
CA ASP A 44 -6.52 -3.51 -4.43
C ASP A 44 -5.63 -3.13 -5.61
N ASP A 45 -4.38 -2.81 -5.32
CA ASP A 45 -3.39 -2.43 -6.31
C ASP A 45 -2.51 -3.64 -6.63
N THR A 46 -2.87 -4.38 -7.67
CA THR A 46 -1.89 -5.24 -8.38
C THR A 46 -0.65 -4.44 -8.83
N LYS A 47 -0.75 -3.11 -8.89
CA LYS A 47 0.38 -2.18 -9.03
C LYS A 47 1.22 -2.04 -7.76
N ASP A 48 0.62 -2.13 -6.58
CA ASP A 48 1.32 -2.18 -5.30
C ASP A 48 2.07 -3.50 -5.16
N ASP A 49 1.50 -4.61 -5.63
CA ASP A 49 2.21 -5.90 -5.70
C ASP A 49 3.46 -5.79 -6.60
N LEU A 50 3.33 -5.23 -7.82
CA LEU A 50 4.46 -4.92 -8.69
C LEU A 50 5.45 -3.99 -8.00
N GLU A 51 4.97 -2.97 -7.29
CA GLU A 51 5.80 -1.97 -6.62
C GLU A 51 6.64 -2.58 -5.50
N ILE A 52 6.01 -3.37 -4.63
CA ILE A 52 6.64 -4.08 -3.52
C ILE A 52 7.67 -5.07 -4.06
N ASP A 53 7.30 -5.84 -5.08
CA ASP A 53 8.15 -6.86 -5.68
C ASP A 53 9.32 -6.25 -6.45
N ALA A 54 9.09 -5.17 -7.20
CA ALA A 54 10.13 -4.39 -7.87
C ALA A 54 11.12 -3.81 -6.85
N MET A 55 10.62 -3.19 -5.76
CA MET A 55 11.50 -2.71 -4.69
C MET A 55 12.28 -3.84 -4.02
N ALA A 56 11.66 -5.00 -3.78
CA ALA A 56 12.32 -6.17 -3.21
C ALA A 56 13.41 -6.75 -4.14
N ALA A 57 13.18 -6.69 -5.45
CA ALA A 57 14.12 -7.11 -6.47
C ALA A 57 15.15 -6.03 -6.86
N GLY A 58 14.98 -4.80 -6.34
CA GLY A 58 15.88 -3.67 -6.58
C GLY A 58 15.66 -2.97 -7.93
N LEU A 59 14.49 -3.14 -8.53
CA LEU A 59 14.03 -2.43 -9.72
C LEU A 59 13.38 -1.10 -9.33
N ASP A 60 13.61 -0.07 -10.13
CA ASP A 60 12.95 1.23 -9.99
C ASP A 60 11.71 1.27 -10.89
N ILE A 61 10.53 1.44 -10.29
CA ILE A 61 9.26 1.45 -11.03
C ILE A 61 9.19 2.62 -12.00
N GLY A 62 9.72 3.78 -11.61
CA GLY A 62 9.76 4.95 -12.48
C GLY A 62 10.59 4.68 -13.73
N GLU A 63 11.61 3.82 -13.67
CA GLU A 63 12.33 3.34 -14.85
C GLU A 63 11.51 2.32 -15.64
N LEU A 64 10.88 1.33 -14.99
CA LEU A 64 10.03 0.32 -15.63
C LEU A 64 8.82 0.94 -16.37
N GLU A 65 8.22 2.00 -15.82
CA GLU A 65 7.12 2.75 -16.46
C GLU A 65 7.56 3.54 -17.70
N LEU A 66 8.84 3.90 -17.78
CA LEU A 66 9.43 4.59 -18.92
C LEU A 66 9.93 3.63 -20.01
N MET A 67 10.01 2.33 -19.70
CA MET A 67 10.40 1.27 -20.63
C MET A 67 9.21 0.80 -21.48
N ASP A 68 9.53 0.27 -22.66
CA ASP A 68 8.54 -0.42 -23.50
C ASP A 68 8.11 -1.74 -22.84
N SER A 69 6.95 -2.28 -23.22
CA SER A 69 6.40 -3.46 -22.52
C SER A 69 7.30 -4.69 -22.63
N ASP A 70 7.96 -4.90 -23.77
CA ASP A 70 8.95 -5.98 -23.95
C ASP A 70 10.18 -5.79 -23.01
N ASP A 71 10.70 -4.57 -22.91
CA ASP A 71 11.89 -4.25 -22.08
C ASP A 71 11.56 -4.34 -20.57
N ARG A 72 10.35 -3.92 -20.17
CA ARG A 72 9.86 -4.05 -18.79
C ARG A 72 9.70 -5.52 -18.41
N ALA A 73 9.17 -6.36 -19.30
CA ALA A 73 9.06 -7.79 -19.07
C ALA A 73 10.43 -8.46 -18.93
N GLU A 74 11.41 -8.11 -19.77
CA GLU A 74 12.79 -8.61 -19.65
C GLU A 74 13.43 -8.21 -18.31
N ALA A 75 13.21 -6.97 -17.85
CA ALA A 75 13.72 -6.50 -16.56
C ALA A 75 13.10 -7.24 -15.37
N LEU A 76 11.80 -7.54 -15.44
CA LEU A 76 11.09 -8.34 -14.43
C LEU A 76 11.63 -9.78 -14.41
N GLU A 77 11.78 -10.43 -15.57
CA GLU A 77 12.33 -11.79 -15.66
C GLU A 77 13.77 -11.88 -15.11
N GLU A 78 14.63 -10.91 -15.45
CA GLU A 78 16.02 -10.82 -14.94
C GLU A 78 16.04 -10.68 -13.41
N ALA A 79 15.05 -9.98 -12.85
CA ALA A 79 14.86 -9.81 -11.42
C ALA A 79 14.18 -11.00 -10.73
N GLY A 80 13.72 -12.00 -11.50
CA GLY A 80 13.04 -13.19 -11.00
C GLY A 80 11.54 -13.02 -10.75
N LEU A 81 10.95 -12.01 -11.38
CA LEU A 81 9.53 -11.67 -11.34
C LEU A 81 8.86 -12.13 -12.64
N ASP A 82 7.66 -12.70 -12.55
CA ASP A 82 6.91 -13.14 -13.73
C ASP A 82 6.09 -11.95 -14.26
N PRO A 83 6.36 -11.44 -15.47
CA PRO A 83 5.59 -10.35 -16.03
C PRO A 83 4.11 -10.70 -16.26
N ASP A 84 3.76 -11.99 -16.39
CA ASP A 84 2.35 -12.43 -16.51
C ASP A 84 1.58 -12.34 -15.18
N ASP A 85 2.26 -12.22 -14.03
CA ASP A 85 1.61 -12.01 -12.73
C ASP A 85 1.09 -10.57 -12.56
N TYR A 86 1.53 -9.64 -13.41
CA TYR A 86 1.13 -8.23 -13.38
C TYR A 86 0.38 -7.87 -14.66
N ASP A 87 -0.84 -7.32 -14.51
CA ASP A 87 -1.67 -6.88 -15.64
C ASP A 87 -1.13 -5.55 -16.20
N LEU A 88 0.00 -5.63 -16.91
CA LEU A 88 0.73 -4.51 -17.51
C LEU A 88 0.18 -4.18 -18.90
N ASP A 89 -1.09 -3.72 -18.97
CA ASP A 89 -1.78 -3.30 -20.22
C ASP A 89 -1.24 -1.96 -20.78
#